data_AF-A0A1C6RJJ2-F1
#
_entry.id   AF-A0A1C6RJJ2-F1
#
_cell.length_a   1.000
_cell.length_b   1.000
_cell.length_c   1.000
_cell.angle_alpha   90.00
_cell.angle_beta   90.00
_cell.angle_gamma   90.00
#
_symmetry.space_group_name_H-M   'P 1'
#
loop_
_entity.id
_entity.type
_entity.pdbx_description
1 polymer ?
#
loop_
_entity_poly.entity_id
_entity_poly.type
_entity_poly.pdbx_seq_one_letter_code
_entity_poly.pdbx_strand_id
1 'polypeptide(L)'
;MRRPVASILSLALLGVGLAATPAQAATTLPVAGVTASSHDGNVPANAIDGDLNTRWSAEGDGSWIRFDLGASTTVGSIAIAWHQGDTRVQTFAVQVSADAATWNTVVSQRTSSGSTLQLETYGFTDRTARYVRVLGYGNTYNDWNSITEARVYGADGSGGTCAVPADVLDLTNWKITLPIGASESPTEIKQPTLDSYQISPWFVTADSCRAVQFRAPVNGVTTSGSSYPRSELREMTSNGTANAAWSSTSGTHTLTVDLAFTRLPATKPHVVGAQIHDGSDDVTVFRLEGTNLYVTNGDTTHHKLVTSGYQLGTRIQVKFVVGGGQVRAYYNGVLQTTLSRSFSGAYFKAGAYTQANCTNSSPCSSDNYGQTLIYGLSVTHS
;
A
#
# COMPACT_ATOMS: atom_id res chain seq x y z
N MET A 1 50.85 -50.82 26.65
CA MET A 1 49.63 -50.56 25.84
C MET A 1 48.52 -50.03 26.73
N ARG A 2 48.23 -48.71 26.72
CA ARG A 2 46.94 -48.09 27.14
C ARG A 2 46.82 -46.72 26.45
N ARG A 3 45.71 -46.45 25.75
CA ARG A 3 45.33 -45.16 25.12
C ARG A 3 44.31 -44.42 26.00
N PRO A 4 44.21 -43.06 25.98
CA PRO A 4 43.03 -42.36 26.48
C PRO A 4 42.29 -41.52 25.41
N VAL A 5 41.12 -41.02 25.86
CA VAL A 5 39.83 -40.73 25.19
C VAL A 5 39.62 -39.23 24.90
N ALA A 6 38.69 -38.88 24.00
CA ALA A 6 38.25 -37.51 23.65
C ALA A 6 36.88 -37.12 24.29
N SER A 7 36.64 -35.82 24.50
CA SER A 7 35.40 -35.24 25.09
C SER A 7 34.74 -34.21 24.18
N ILE A 8 33.40 -34.11 24.24
CA ILE A 8 32.54 -33.11 23.56
C ILE A 8 31.57 -32.52 24.59
N LEU A 9 31.24 -31.23 24.48
CA LEU A 9 30.33 -30.46 25.36
C LEU A 9 29.19 -29.80 24.54
N SER A 10 27.97 -29.75 25.09
CA SER A 10 26.76 -29.14 24.48
C SER A 10 26.13 -28.09 25.41
N LEU A 11 25.46 -27.06 24.86
CA LEU A 11 24.87 -25.92 25.58
C LEU A 11 23.38 -25.70 25.22
N ALA A 12 22.56 -25.25 26.19
CA ALA A 12 21.09 -25.05 26.08
C ALA A 12 20.68 -23.56 26.25
N LEU A 13 19.49 -23.16 25.74
CA LEU A 13 18.94 -21.80 25.78
C LEU A 13 17.52 -21.72 26.42
N LEU A 14 17.24 -20.64 27.17
CA LEU A 14 15.92 -20.21 27.67
C LEU A 14 15.54 -18.83 27.10
N GLY A 15 14.25 -18.58 26.85
CA GLY A 15 13.71 -17.29 26.34
C GLY A 15 12.73 -16.59 27.29
N VAL A 16 12.51 -15.28 27.10
CA VAL A 16 11.53 -14.44 27.83
C VAL A 16 10.98 -13.33 26.90
N GLY A 17 9.67 -13.03 26.98
CA GLY A 17 8.95 -12.01 26.18
C GLY A 17 8.74 -10.66 26.89
N LEU A 18 8.28 -9.63 26.15
CA LEU A 18 8.13 -8.22 26.58
C LEU A 18 6.79 -7.58 26.13
N ALA A 19 6.25 -6.66 26.95
CA ALA A 19 5.07 -5.82 26.71
C ALA A 19 5.46 -4.32 26.50
N ALA A 20 4.63 -3.51 25.80
CA ALA A 20 4.99 -2.17 25.28
C ALA A 20 4.17 -0.96 25.83
N THR A 21 4.78 0.25 25.78
CA THR A 21 4.35 1.59 26.31
C THR A 21 3.93 2.60 25.19
N PRO A 22 3.19 3.71 25.47
CA PRO A 22 2.66 4.66 24.45
C PRO A 22 3.60 5.84 24.06
N ALA A 23 3.37 6.47 22.88
CA ALA A 23 4.27 7.40 22.14
C ALA A 23 3.96 8.93 22.29
N GLN A 24 4.95 9.81 22.02
CA GLN A 24 4.99 11.27 22.27
C GLN A 24 5.14 12.12 20.98
N ALA A 25 4.49 13.29 20.84
CA ALA A 25 4.51 14.13 19.61
C ALA A 25 5.86 14.83 19.29
N ALA A 26 6.26 14.90 18.01
CA ALA A 26 7.55 15.42 17.54
C ALA A 26 7.72 16.95 17.62
N THR A 27 8.97 17.38 17.80
CA THR A 27 9.43 18.77 17.79
C THR A 27 9.95 19.22 16.42
N THR A 28 9.67 20.44 15.97
CA THR A 28 10.28 21.00 14.74
C THR A 28 11.78 21.20 14.94
N LEU A 29 12.59 20.77 13.97
CA LEU A 29 14.04 20.96 13.97
C LEU A 29 14.44 22.21 13.17
N PRO A 30 15.39 23.01 13.66
CA PRO A 30 15.89 24.16 12.92
C PRO A 30 16.68 23.72 11.68
N VAL A 31 16.48 24.42 10.57
CA VAL A 31 17.26 24.25 9.33
C VAL A 31 18.32 25.35 9.29
N ALA A 32 19.60 24.97 9.35
CA ALA A 32 20.74 25.87 9.32
C ALA A 32 21.11 26.33 7.90
N GLY A 33 20.72 25.57 6.87
CA GLY A 33 20.92 25.94 5.47
C GLY A 33 20.14 25.05 4.52
N VAL A 34 19.89 25.56 3.31
CA VAL A 34 19.17 24.83 2.25
C VAL A 34 19.88 25.01 0.91
N THR A 35 20.01 23.92 0.15
CA THR A 35 20.68 23.86 -1.15
C THR A 35 19.91 22.92 -2.07
N ALA A 36 20.08 23.03 -3.39
CA ALA A 36 19.41 22.15 -4.35
C ALA A 36 20.37 21.74 -5.48
N SER A 37 19.97 20.74 -6.28
CA SER A 37 20.66 20.35 -7.50
C SER A 37 20.70 21.47 -8.54
N SER A 38 19.61 22.21 -8.65
CA SER A 38 19.38 23.28 -9.62
C SER A 38 18.19 24.13 -9.18
N HIS A 39 17.96 25.25 -9.87
CA HIS A 39 16.71 26.01 -9.79
C HIS A 39 16.53 26.89 -11.04
N ASP A 40 15.30 27.32 -11.31
CA ASP A 40 14.95 28.23 -12.42
C ASP A 40 15.00 29.73 -12.06
N GLY A 41 15.46 30.06 -10.85
CA GLY A 41 15.40 31.40 -10.26
C GLY A 41 14.50 31.44 -9.03
N ASN A 42 13.60 30.46 -8.89
CA ASN A 42 12.91 30.14 -7.64
C ASN A 42 13.86 29.35 -6.73
N VAL A 43 14.61 30.07 -5.89
CA VAL A 43 15.77 29.55 -5.15
C VAL A 43 15.38 28.61 -3.98
N PRO A 44 16.29 27.74 -3.51
CA PRO A 44 16.01 26.80 -2.42
C PRO A 44 15.59 27.46 -1.09
N ALA A 45 16.06 28.69 -0.84
CA ALA A 45 15.74 29.44 0.37
C ALA A 45 14.24 29.72 0.53
N ASN A 46 13.51 29.80 -0.58
CA ASN A 46 12.08 30.04 -0.59
C ASN A 46 11.29 28.87 0.03
N ALA A 47 11.86 27.66 0.10
CA ALA A 47 11.16 26.51 0.68
C ALA A 47 11.17 26.49 2.22
N ILE A 48 11.73 27.50 2.89
CA ILE A 48 11.83 27.59 4.36
C ILE A 48 11.59 29.02 4.87
N ASP A 49 11.00 29.90 4.05
CA ASP A 49 10.82 31.31 4.38
C ASP A 49 9.47 31.61 5.07
N GLY A 50 8.60 30.61 5.15
CA GLY A 50 7.27 30.73 5.75
C GLY A 50 6.22 31.37 4.83
N ASP A 51 6.54 31.63 3.55
CA ASP A 51 5.66 32.23 2.57
C ASP A 51 5.26 31.24 1.48
N LEU A 52 4.01 30.76 1.52
CA LEU A 52 3.49 29.82 0.53
C LEU A 52 3.37 30.40 -0.89
N ASN A 53 3.61 31.71 -1.09
CA ASN A 53 3.61 32.36 -2.41
C ASN A 53 4.96 32.30 -3.11
N THR A 54 6.05 32.06 -2.36
CA THR A 54 7.37 31.78 -2.94
C THR A 54 7.53 30.27 -3.09
N ARG A 55 8.53 29.84 -3.87
CA ARG A 55 8.84 28.42 -4.02
C ARG A 55 10.29 28.20 -4.37
N TRP A 56 10.77 27.00 -4.14
CA TRP A 56 11.86 26.43 -4.92
C TRP A 56 11.29 25.74 -6.16
N SER A 57 11.98 25.78 -7.30
CA SER A 57 11.57 25.01 -8.50
C SER A 57 12.75 24.51 -9.32
N ALA A 58 12.72 23.23 -9.67
CA ALA A 58 13.67 22.59 -10.57
C ALA A 58 12.97 21.56 -11.46
N GLU A 59 13.29 21.57 -12.76
CA GLU A 59 12.78 20.61 -13.73
C GLU A 59 13.65 19.35 -13.79
N GLY A 60 13.02 18.20 -14.05
CA GLY A 60 13.70 16.94 -14.34
C GLY A 60 13.59 15.91 -13.22
N ASP A 61 13.53 14.64 -13.64
CA ASP A 61 13.58 13.46 -12.78
C ASP A 61 14.88 13.45 -11.97
N GLY A 62 14.75 13.34 -10.64
CA GLY A 62 15.88 13.25 -9.72
C GLY A 62 16.42 14.59 -9.26
N SER A 63 15.82 15.71 -9.69
CA SER A 63 16.07 17.03 -9.11
C SER A 63 15.78 17.02 -7.61
N TRP A 64 16.62 17.66 -6.81
CA TRP A 64 16.54 17.55 -5.35
C TRP A 64 16.76 18.87 -4.63
N ILE A 65 16.12 19.01 -3.46
CA ILE A 65 16.39 20.04 -2.45
C ILE A 65 16.84 19.37 -1.15
N ARG A 66 17.85 19.95 -0.49
CA ARG A 66 18.51 19.42 0.70
C ARG A 66 18.55 20.47 1.80
N PHE A 67 18.10 20.08 2.98
CA PHE A 67 18.10 20.83 4.23
C PHE A 67 19.25 20.34 5.12
N ASP A 68 20.13 21.25 5.55
CA ASP A 68 21.17 21.02 6.56
C ASP A 68 20.65 21.45 7.92
N LEU A 69 20.62 20.52 8.88
CA LEU A 69 20.17 20.77 10.26
C LEU A 69 21.28 21.38 11.14
N GLY A 70 22.49 21.55 10.58
CA GLY A 70 23.65 22.13 11.24
C GLY A 70 24.43 21.15 12.14
N ALA A 71 23.73 20.17 12.70
CA ALA A 71 24.30 19.11 13.51
C ALA A 71 23.57 17.78 13.29
N SER A 72 24.20 16.68 13.70
CA SER A 72 23.58 15.36 13.68
C SER A 72 22.48 15.29 14.74
N THR A 73 21.25 15.04 14.30
CA THR A 73 20.05 14.98 15.15
C THR A 73 19.15 13.83 14.71
N THR A 74 18.29 13.34 15.59
CA THR A 74 17.31 12.31 15.22
C THR A 74 16.13 12.96 14.51
N VAL A 75 15.82 12.50 13.31
CA VAL A 75 14.74 12.99 12.42
C VAL A 75 13.70 11.89 12.25
N GLY A 76 12.41 12.23 12.45
CA GLY A 76 11.28 11.29 12.29
C GLY A 76 10.33 11.64 11.14
N SER A 77 10.23 12.92 10.75
CA SER A 77 9.32 13.31 9.66
C SER A 77 9.76 14.58 8.94
N ILE A 78 9.19 14.79 7.75
CA ILE A 78 9.26 16.05 7.01
C ILE A 78 7.85 16.45 6.56
N ALA A 79 7.47 17.70 6.74
CA ALA A 79 6.27 18.26 6.14
C ALA A 79 6.62 19.10 4.92
N ILE A 80 5.84 19.00 3.85
CA ILE A 80 6.10 19.67 2.56
C ILE A 80 4.79 20.25 2.03
N ALA A 81 4.83 21.52 1.62
CA ALA A 81 3.79 22.19 0.87
C ALA A 81 4.23 22.29 -0.59
N TRP A 82 3.34 21.90 -1.51
CA TRP A 82 3.66 21.78 -2.93
C TRP A 82 3.08 22.96 -3.71
N HIS A 83 3.84 23.50 -4.66
CA HIS A 83 3.32 24.51 -5.57
C HIS A 83 2.24 23.90 -6.46
N GLN A 84 1.06 24.53 -6.49
CA GLN A 84 -0.13 23.96 -7.14
C GLN A 84 -0.50 22.57 -6.57
N GLY A 85 -0.18 22.32 -5.29
CA GLY A 85 -0.46 21.07 -4.59
C GLY A 85 -1.93 20.76 -4.40
N ASP A 86 -2.84 21.68 -4.77
CA ASP A 86 -4.29 21.53 -4.81
C ASP A 86 -4.86 21.20 -6.19
N THR A 87 -4.00 21.20 -7.22
CA THR A 87 -4.37 20.97 -8.62
C THR A 87 -3.42 20.00 -9.34
N ARG A 88 -2.27 19.69 -8.72
CA ARG A 88 -1.26 18.75 -9.21
C ARG A 88 -0.84 17.80 -8.10
N VAL A 89 -0.61 16.54 -8.48
CA VAL A 89 -0.02 15.53 -7.60
C VAL A 89 1.47 15.42 -7.92
N GLN A 90 2.32 15.68 -6.94
CA GLN A 90 3.77 15.55 -7.07
C GLN A 90 4.22 14.14 -6.71
N THR A 91 5.13 13.56 -7.50
CA THR A 91 5.81 12.31 -7.13
C THR A 91 7.20 12.63 -6.56
N PHE A 92 7.56 12.06 -5.42
CA PHE A 92 8.80 12.38 -4.71
C PHE A 92 9.32 11.24 -3.80
N ALA A 93 10.57 11.33 -3.38
CA ALA A 93 11.16 10.53 -2.31
C ALA A 93 11.83 11.43 -1.27
N VAL A 94 12.01 10.91 -0.05
CA VAL A 94 12.77 11.57 1.03
C VAL A 94 13.96 10.70 1.40
N GLN A 95 15.12 11.33 1.53
CA GLN A 95 16.38 10.72 1.91
C GLN A 95 17.04 11.45 3.07
N VAL A 96 17.85 10.74 3.84
CA VAL A 96 18.65 11.31 4.93
C VAL A 96 20.12 10.92 4.81
N SER A 97 21.01 11.76 5.35
CA SER A 97 22.46 11.56 5.31
C SER A 97 23.17 12.18 6.52
N ALA A 98 24.29 11.59 6.93
CA ALA A 98 25.19 12.15 7.94
C ALA A 98 26.28 13.06 7.33
N ASP A 99 26.67 12.83 6.08
CA ASP A 99 27.87 13.39 5.44
C ASP A 99 27.58 14.15 4.12
N ALA A 100 26.31 14.15 3.68
CA ALA A 100 25.84 14.66 2.39
C ALA A 100 26.42 13.97 1.14
N ALA A 101 27.16 12.88 1.31
CA ALA A 101 27.72 12.06 0.23
C ALA A 101 26.95 10.73 0.09
N THR A 102 26.67 10.07 1.21
CA THR A 102 25.96 8.79 1.26
C THR A 102 24.51 9.01 1.71
N TRP A 103 23.54 8.51 0.94
CA TRP A 103 22.12 8.80 1.14
C TRP A 103 21.30 7.54 1.36
N ASN A 104 20.39 7.59 2.35
CA ASN A 104 19.45 6.51 2.64
C ASN A 104 18.02 6.99 2.37
N THR A 105 17.26 6.26 1.55
CA THR A 105 15.85 6.55 1.31
C THR A 105 14.99 6.13 2.49
N VAL A 106 14.17 7.06 2.98
CA VAL A 106 13.29 6.90 4.15
C VAL A 106 11.81 7.06 3.79
N VAL A 107 11.49 7.78 2.70
CA VAL A 107 10.19 7.74 2.02
C VAL A 107 10.45 7.43 0.56
N SER A 108 9.86 6.36 0.03
CA SER A 108 10.13 5.89 -1.34
C SER A 108 8.99 6.26 -2.27
N GLN A 109 9.26 7.13 -3.25
CA GLN A 109 8.45 7.39 -4.44
C GLN A 109 6.93 7.56 -4.14
N ARG A 110 6.63 8.41 -3.17
CA ARG A 110 5.30 8.76 -2.69
C ARG A 110 4.69 9.87 -3.56
N THR A 111 3.37 9.97 -3.55
CA THR A 111 2.64 11.09 -4.17
C THR A 111 2.10 12.05 -3.11
N SER A 112 2.10 13.35 -3.41
CA SER A 112 1.37 14.34 -2.61
C SER A 112 -0.15 14.17 -2.77
N SER A 113 -0.94 14.84 -1.93
CA SER A 113 -2.39 14.71 -1.95
C SER A 113 -3.04 15.26 -3.23
N GLY A 114 -2.45 16.29 -3.84
CA GLY A 114 -3.11 17.01 -4.94
C GLY A 114 -4.34 17.80 -4.51
N SER A 115 -4.52 18.05 -3.20
CA SER A 115 -5.73 18.64 -2.63
C SER A 115 -5.48 19.89 -1.77
N THR A 116 -4.22 20.27 -1.52
CA THR A 116 -3.91 21.37 -0.61
C THR A 116 -2.64 22.12 -1.00
N LEU A 117 -2.62 23.42 -0.68
CA LEU A 117 -1.42 24.27 -0.72
C LEU A 117 -0.70 24.31 0.63
N GLN A 118 -1.25 23.67 1.66
CA GLN A 118 -0.67 23.60 3.00
C GLN A 118 0.32 22.44 3.14
N LEU A 119 1.07 22.45 4.25
CA LEU A 119 2.03 21.40 4.59
C LEU A 119 1.35 20.02 4.73
N GLU A 120 1.87 19.03 4.03
CA GLU A 120 1.57 17.61 4.21
C GLU A 120 2.74 16.91 4.90
N THR A 121 2.47 16.19 6.00
CA THR A 121 3.52 15.52 6.78
C THR A 121 3.78 14.10 6.31
N TYR A 122 5.05 13.78 6.07
CA TYR A 122 5.53 12.45 5.69
C TYR A 122 6.52 11.94 6.75
N GLY A 123 6.03 11.03 7.60
CA GLY A 123 6.83 10.34 8.61
C GLY A 123 7.60 9.14 8.06
N PHE A 124 8.68 8.78 8.75
CA PHE A 124 9.55 7.66 8.43
C PHE A 124 10.33 7.25 9.68
N THR A 125 10.98 6.08 9.69
CA THR A 125 11.69 5.61 10.89
C THR A 125 12.70 6.61 11.41
N ASP A 126 12.54 7.05 12.66
CA ASP A 126 13.49 7.88 13.40
C ASP A 126 14.94 7.46 13.09
N ARG A 127 15.70 8.35 12.45
CA ARG A 127 17.13 8.13 12.18
C ARG A 127 17.94 9.34 12.54
N THR A 128 19.13 9.09 13.07
CA THR A 128 20.13 10.13 13.23
C THR A 128 20.66 10.55 11.86
N ALA A 129 20.53 11.84 11.54
CA ALA A 129 21.00 12.45 10.31
C ALA A 129 21.35 13.92 10.54
N ARG A 130 22.20 14.48 9.68
CA ARG A 130 22.42 15.93 9.60
C ARG A 130 21.67 16.55 8.43
N TYR A 131 21.51 15.81 7.35
CA TYR A 131 20.91 16.30 6.12
C TYR A 131 19.64 15.51 5.79
N VAL A 132 18.60 16.23 5.36
CA VAL A 132 17.37 15.68 4.78
C VAL A 132 17.26 16.17 3.35
N ARG A 133 16.89 15.30 2.41
CA ARG A 133 16.80 15.62 0.98
C ARG A 133 15.49 15.11 0.40
N VAL A 134 14.77 15.95 -0.33
CA VAL A 134 13.60 15.58 -1.11
C VAL A 134 14.03 15.44 -2.57
N LEU A 135 13.76 14.29 -3.18
CA LEU A 135 13.99 13.99 -4.59
C LEU A 135 12.64 14.08 -5.30
N GLY A 136 12.54 14.92 -6.32
CA GLY A 136 11.35 15.06 -7.13
C GLY A 136 11.41 14.20 -8.40
N TYR A 137 10.26 13.67 -8.79
CA TYR A 137 10.07 12.84 -9.99
C TYR A 137 9.02 13.45 -10.94
N GLY A 138 8.86 14.77 -10.90
CA GLY A 138 7.79 15.48 -11.61
C GLY A 138 6.41 15.34 -10.96
N ASN A 139 5.42 15.91 -11.61
CA ASN A 139 4.04 15.94 -11.18
C ASN A 139 3.11 15.43 -12.29
N THR A 140 1.82 15.32 -11.99
CA THR A 140 0.81 14.82 -12.94
C THR A 140 0.69 15.62 -14.24
N TYR A 141 1.25 16.82 -14.32
CA TYR A 141 1.18 17.68 -15.50
C TYR A 141 2.49 17.71 -16.29
N ASN A 142 3.64 17.72 -15.62
CA ASN A 142 4.97 17.84 -16.23
C ASN A 142 6.10 17.47 -15.27
N ASP A 143 7.35 17.60 -15.73
CA ASP A 143 8.55 17.15 -15.01
C ASP A 143 9.07 18.16 -13.96
N TRP A 144 8.28 19.19 -13.62
CA TRP A 144 8.67 20.19 -12.62
C TRP A 144 8.49 19.68 -11.18
N ASN A 145 9.45 20.04 -10.33
CA ASN A 145 9.43 19.78 -8.90
C ASN A 145 9.46 21.11 -8.16
N SER A 146 8.37 21.42 -7.45
CA SER A 146 8.15 22.75 -6.92
C SER A 146 7.59 22.71 -5.50
N ILE A 147 8.37 23.19 -4.54
CA ILE A 147 8.06 23.17 -3.10
C ILE A 147 7.92 24.61 -2.63
N THR A 148 6.78 24.95 -2.03
CA THR A 148 6.54 26.28 -1.46
C THR A 148 7.07 26.39 -0.03
N GLU A 149 6.94 25.34 0.78
CA GLU A 149 7.44 25.35 2.16
C GLU A 149 7.78 23.91 2.61
N ALA A 150 8.78 23.74 3.47
CA ALA A 150 9.13 22.47 4.09
C ALA A 150 9.60 22.64 5.53
N ARG A 151 9.25 21.67 6.39
CA ARG A 151 9.66 21.63 7.80
C ARG A 151 10.15 20.24 8.17
N VAL A 152 11.31 20.17 8.82
CA VAL A 152 11.87 18.91 9.32
C VAL A 152 11.54 18.77 10.81
N TYR A 153 11.19 17.56 11.24
CA TYR A 153 10.81 17.28 12.62
C TYR A 153 11.70 16.18 13.22
N GLY A 154 11.92 16.28 14.53
CA GLY A 154 12.73 15.35 15.29
C GLY A 154 12.04 14.02 15.52
N ALA A 155 12.63 13.19 16.39
CA ALA A 155 12.01 11.95 16.84
C ALA A 155 10.63 12.23 17.46
N ASP A 156 9.59 11.70 16.84
CA ASP A 156 8.23 11.53 17.39
C ASP A 156 8.04 10.10 17.93
N GLY A 157 9.06 9.25 17.87
CA GLY A 157 8.85 7.81 18.02
C GLY A 157 8.08 7.22 16.84
N SER A 158 7.88 7.98 15.75
CA SER A 158 7.42 7.42 14.49
C SER A 158 8.63 6.74 13.87
N GLY A 159 8.82 5.48 14.24
CA GLY A 159 9.62 4.52 13.49
C GLY A 159 9.06 4.29 12.08
N GLY A 160 8.51 5.31 11.38
CA GLY A 160 7.44 5.12 10.41
C GLY A 160 6.51 4.05 10.95
N THR A 161 6.08 4.20 12.21
CA THR A 161 5.12 3.26 12.80
C THR A 161 3.84 3.47 12.02
N CYS A 162 3.66 2.72 10.94
CA CYS A 162 2.32 2.46 10.45
C CYS A 162 1.65 1.66 11.56
N ALA A 163 0.87 2.34 12.38
CA ALA A 163 0.10 1.71 13.43
C ALA A 163 -1.01 0.89 12.79
N VAL A 164 -1.48 1.30 11.61
CA VAL A 164 -2.64 0.73 10.95
C VAL A 164 -2.46 0.67 9.43
N PRO A 165 -3.16 -0.24 8.73
CA PRO A 165 -3.16 -0.33 7.28
C PRO A 165 -3.42 0.96 6.50
N ALA A 166 -4.22 1.89 7.03
CA ALA A 166 -4.50 3.18 6.39
C ALA A 166 -3.26 4.09 6.30
N ASP A 167 -2.22 3.84 7.12
CA ASP A 167 -0.94 4.56 7.02
C ASP A 167 -0.14 4.11 5.77
N VAL A 168 -0.48 2.95 5.20
CA VAL A 168 0.23 2.31 4.07
C VAL A 168 -0.53 2.47 2.76
N LEU A 169 -1.86 2.34 2.78
CA LEU A 169 -2.74 2.46 1.60
C LEU A 169 -3.78 3.55 1.83
N ASP A 170 -4.16 4.29 0.78
CA ASP A 170 -5.33 5.16 0.87
C ASP A 170 -6.62 4.32 0.93
N LEU A 171 -7.19 4.26 2.13
CA LEU A 171 -8.40 3.50 2.44
C LEU A 171 -9.66 4.38 2.52
N THR A 172 -9.57 5.66 2.15
CA THR A 172 -10.65 6.64 2.28
C THR A 172 -11.93 6.17 1.60
N ASN A 173 -11.81 5.60 0.40
CA ASN A 173 -12.92 5.08 -0.38
C ASN A 173 -12.98 3.56 -0.36
N TRP A 174 -12.83 2.96 0.82
CA TRP A 174 -12.95 1.52 1.01
C TRP A 174 -13.70 1.19 2.30
N LYS A 175 -14.30 0.00 2.32
CA LYS A 175 -14.63 -0.73 3.56
C LYS A 175 -13.91 -2.08 3.52
N ILE A 176 -13.59 -2.66 4.67
CA ILE A 176 -12.99 -4.00 4.78
C ILE A 176 -14.03 -5.01 5.27
N THR A 177 -14.14 -6.16 4.61
CA THR A 177 -14.89 -7.33 5.11
C THR A 177 -13.90 -8.36 5.63
N LEU A 178 -14.08 -8.83 6.86
CA LEU A 178 -13.14 -9.70 7.59
C LEU A 178 -13.66 -11.15 7.70
N PRO A 179 -12.77 -12.14 7.91
CA PRO A 179 -13.15 -13.56 8.00
C PRO A 179 -13.60 -13.96 9.42
N ILE A 180 -14.11 -13.00 10.19
CA ILE A 180 -14.59 -13.15 11.56
C ILE A 180 -15.98 -12.52 11.67
N GLY A 181 -16.70 -12.79 12.75
CA GLY A 181 -18.05 -12.26 12.98
C GLY A 181 -19.01 -13.36 13.38
N ALA A 182 -20.31 -13.07 13.25
CA ALA A 182 -21.35 -14.07 13.43
C ALA A 182 -21.49 -14.91 12.16
N SER A 183 -22.05 -16.12 12.27
CA SER A 183 -22.31 -16.98 11.11
C SER A 183 -23.06 -16.22 10.03
N GLU A 184 -22.59 -16.35 8.78
CA GLU A 184 -23.13 -15.65 7.59
C GLU A 184 -23.06 -14.11 7.62
N SER A 185 -22.48 -13.52 8.67
CA SER A 185 -22.42 -12.08 8.91
C SER A 185 -21.00 -11.66 9.28
N PRO A 186 -20.09 -11.62 8.29
CA PRO A 186 -18.71 -11.22 8.52
C PRO A 186 -18.65 -9.77 8.96
N THR A 187 -17.73 -9.48 9.88
CA THR A 187 -17.51 -8.13 10.37
C THR A 187 -17.05 -7.23 9.23
N GLU A 188 -17.74 -6.12 9.04
CA GLU A 188 -17.35 -5.05 8.14
C GLU A 188 -16.92 -3.81 8.92
N ILE A 189 -15.79 -3.22 8.53
CA ILE A 189 -15.35 -1.94 9.07
C ILE A 189 -15.40 -0.90 7.95
N LYS A 190 -16.14 0.18 8.19
CA LYS A 190 -16.33 1.31 7.29
C LYS A 190 -15.59 2.53 7.81
N GLN A 191 -15.48 3.55 6.97
CA GLN A 191 -15.04 4.86 7.44
C GLN A 191 -16.07 5.49 8.41
N PRO A 192 -15.63 6.31 9.39
CA PRO A 192 -14.24 6.69 9.66
C PRO A 192 -13.43 5.65 10.45
N THR A 193 -14.06 4.58 10.97
CA THR A 193 -13.38 3.59 11.81
C THR A 193 -12.22 2.90 11.10
N LEU A 194 -12.34 2.65 9.80
CA LEU A 194 -11.31 1.98 9.00
C LEU A 194 -9.96 2.73 9.01
N ASP A 195 -9.99 4.06 9.08
CA ASP A 195 -8.80 4.91 9.08
C ASP A 195 -7.84 4.60 10.23
N SER A 196 -8.36 4.12 11.36
CA SER A 196 -7.56 3.74 12.53
C SER A 196 -7.67 2.25 12.87
N TYR A 197 -8.08 1.41 11.91
CA TYR A 197 -8.40 0.01 12.18
C TYR A 197 -7.31 -0.95 11.73
N GLN A 198 -6.95 -1.88 12.61
CA GLN A 198 -6.23 -3.09 12.25
C GLN A 198 -6.68 -4.26 13.13
N ILE A 199 -6.48 -5.48 12.64
CA ILE A 199 -6.73 -6.69 13.41
C ILE A 199 -5.83 -7.83 12.96
N SER A 200 -4.98 -8.30 13.87
CA SER A 200 -4.10 -9.43 13.61
C SER A 200 -4.86 -10.76 13.66
N PRO A 201 -4.55 -11.74 12.77
CA PRO A 201 -3.64 -11.64 11.63
C PRO A 201 -4.34 -11.24 10.30
N TRP A 202 -5.62 -10.88 10.34
CA TRP A 202 -6.49 -10.77 9.16
C TRP A 202 -6.22 -9.55 8.29
N PHE A 203 -5.91 -8.41 8.93
CA PHE A 203 -5.75 -7.11 8.31
C PHE A 203 -4.79 -6.26 9.14
N VAL A 204 -3.51 -6.30 8.80
CA VAL A 204 -2.44 -5.62 9.55
C VAL A 204 -1.41 -5.04 8.61
N THR A 205 -0.62 -4.11 9.11
CA THR A 205 0.57 -3.65 8.42
C THR A 205 1.62 -4.77 8.36
N ALA A 206 2.40 -4.80 7.28
CA ALA A 206 3.38 -5.84 7.02
C ALA A 206 4.59 -5.28 6.25
N ASP A 207 5.61 -6.11 6.10
CA ASP A 207 6.86 -5.77 5.39
C ASP A 207 7.46 -4.43 5.85
N SER A 208 7.52 -4.21 7.16
CA SER A 208 8.02 -2.96 7.77
C SER A 208 7.37 -1.71 7.17
N CYS A 209 6.03 -1.70 7.12
CA CYS A 209 5.21 -0.60 6.59
C CYS A 209 5.24 -0.40 5.08
N ARG A 210 5.68 -1.42 4.32
CA ARG A 210 5.66 -1.38 2.85
C ARG A 210 4.41 -2.03 2.26
N ALA A 211 3.66 -2.79 3.05
CA ALA A 211 2.47 -3.48 2.58
C ALA A 211 1.41 -3.61 3.67
N VAL A 212 0.20 -3.94 3.23
CA VAL A 212 -0.90 -4.41 4.09
C VAL A 212 -1.10 -5.89 3.84
N GLN A 213 -1.12 -6.67 4.92
CA GLN A 213 -1.45 -8.09 4.88
C GLN A 213 -2.96 -8.30 4.93
N PHE A 214 -3.46 -9.08 3.99
CA PHE A 214 -4.82 -9.62 4.01
C PHE A 214 -4.75 -11.13 4.16
N ARG A 215 -5.36 -11.68 5.22
CA ARG A 215 -5.39 -13.12 5.48
C ARG A 215 -6.81 -13.61 5.67
N ALA A 216 -7.19 -14.68 4.97
CA ALA A 216 -8.47 -15.35 5.12
C ALA A 216 -8.28 -16.87 5.28
N PRO A 217 -8.54 -17.43 6.48
CA PRO A 217 -8.43 -18.85 6.73
C PRO A 217 -9.62 -19.64 6.23
N VAL A 218 -9.44 -20.93 5.92
CA VAL A 218 -10.49 -21.82 5.39
C VAL A 218 -11.65 -22.06 6.36
N ASN A 219 -11.44 -21.83 7.66
CA ASN A 219 -12.49 -21.88 8.68
C ASN A 219 -13.07 -20.50 9.02
N GLY A 220 -12.76 -19.48 8.22
CA GLY A 220 -13.26 -18.12 8.42
C GLY A 220 -14.76 -18.00 8.18
N VAL A 221 -15.36 -17.01 8.84
CA VAL A 221 -16.76 -16.62 8.61
C VAL A 221 -16.94 -16.14 7.17
N THR A 222 -18.06 -16.52 6.56
CA THR A 222 -18.40 -16.15 5.19
C THR A 222 -19.63 -15.25 5.18
N THR A 223 -19.76 -14.42 4.15
CA THR A 223 -21.00 -13.67 3.87
C THR A 223 -22.11 -14.65 3.51
N SER A 224 -23.35 -14.39 3.91
CA SER A 224 -24.52 -15.13 3.41
C SER A 224 -24.50 -15.20 1.88
N GLY A 225 -24.75 -16.39 1.34
CA GLY A 225 -24.65 -16.68 -0.10
C GLY A 225 -23.24 -16.97 -0.64
N SER A 226 -22.17 -16.69 0.11
CA SER A 226 -20.79 -17.07 -0.24
C SER A 226 -20.33 -18.26 0.60
N SER A 227 -19.76 -19.28 -0.04
CA SER A 227 -19.15 -20.41 0.66
C SER A 227 -17.70 -20.16 1.11
N TYR A 228 -17.13 -19.00 0.77
CA TYR A 228 -15.71 -18.73 0.94
C TYR A 228 -15.42 -17.49 1.81
N PRO A 229 -14.39 -17.56 2.68
CA PRO A 229 -14.01 -16.48 3.58
C PRO A 229 -13.10 -15.45 2.90
N ARG A 230 -13.12 -14.21 3.39
CA ARG A 230 -12.33 -13.10 2.84
C ARG A 230 -11.80 -12.16 3.92
N SER A 231 -10.64 -11.60 3.66
CA SER A 231 -10.17 -10.33 4.21
C SER A 231 -9.97 -9.44 2.99
N GLU A 232 -10.98 -8.65 2.65
CA GLU A 232 -11.04 -8.00 1.33
C GLU A 232 -11.74 -6.65 1.37
N LEU A 233 -11.10 -5.67 0.74
CA LEU A 233 -11.63 -4.33 0.59
C LEU A 233 -12.73 -4.33 -0.48
N ARG A 234 -13.80 -3.57 -0.22
CA ARG A 234 -14.90 -3.26 -1.14
C ARG A 234 -14.89 -1.76 -1.38
N GLU A 235 -14.77 -1.36 -2.65
CA GLU A 235 -14.66 0.04 -3.07
C GLU A 235 -15.87 0.85 -2.59
N MET A 236 -15.66 2.03 -2.04
CA MET A 236 -16.68 2.96 -1.60
C MET A 236 -16.55 4.26 -2.38
N THR A 237 -17.43 5.22 -2.13
CA THR A 237 -17.34 6.58 -2.67
C THR A 237 -17.75 7.58 -1.59
N SER A 238 -17.63 8.87 -1.89
CA SER A 238 -17.98 9.97 -0.98
C SER A 238 -17.29 9.81 0.39
N ASN A 239 -15.98 9.59 0.37
CA ASN A 239 -15.15 9.37 1.56
C ASN A 239 -15.63 8.19 2.42
N GLY A 240 -15.96 7.07 1.76
CA GLY A 240 -16.34 5.84 2.44
C GLY A 240 -17.79 5.78 2.95
N THR A 241 -18.59 6.83 2.73
CA THR A 241 -19.97 6.93 3.26
C THR A 241 -21.00 6.23 2.38
N ALA A 242 -20.71 6.05 1.08
CA ALA A 242 -21.62 5.42 0.14
C ALA A 242 -20.93 4.27 -0.60
N ASN A 243 -21.74 3.28 -1.01
CA ASN A 243 -21.25 2.21 -1.86
C ASN A 243 -20.95 2.78 -3.26
N ALA A 244 -19.73 2.61 -3.76
CA ALA A 244 -19.45 2.76 -5.19
C ALA A 244 -20.37 1.84 -6.02
N ALA A 245 -20.85 2.37 -7.13
CA ALA A 245 -21.73 1.71 -8.09
C ALA A 245 -21.60 2.43 -9.44
N TRP A 246 -20.77 1.90 -10.34
CA TRP A 246 -20.47 2.51 -11.64
C TRP A 246 -20.88 1.60 -12.81
N SER A 247 -20.83 2.12 -14.04
CA SER A 247 -21.28 1.43 -15.26
C SER A 247 -20.14 1.22 -16.24
N SER A 248 -20.01 0.00 -16.76
CA SER A 248 -19.05 -0.29 -17.83
C SER A 248 -19.23 0.53 -19.10
N THR A 249 -20.42 1.07 -19.36
CA THR A 249 -20.77 1.82 -20.57
C THR A 249 -20.70 3.34 -20.42
N SER A 250 -20.37 3.86 -19.22
CA SER A 250 -20.31 5.29 -18.95
C SER A 250 -19.06 5.66 -18.16
N GLY A 251 -18.23 6.53 -18.73
CA GLY A 251 -16.94 6.90 -18.14
C GLY A 251 -15.86 5.84 -18.32
N THR A 252 -14.72 6.08 -17.69
CA THR A 252 -13.61 5.13 -17.57
C THR A 252 -13.32 4.89 -16.10
N HIS A 253 -13.17 3.63 -15.71
CA HIS A 253 -12.93 3.21 -14.33
C HIS A 253 -11.70 2.32 -14.30
N THR A 254 -10.71 2.68 -13.48
CA THR A 254 -9.44 1.95 -13.40
C THR A 254 -9.16 1.55 -11.97
N LEU A 255 -8.84 0.27 -11.76
CA LEU A 255 -8.24 -0.25 -10.54
C LEU A 255 -6.82 -0.70 -10.87
N THR A 256 -5.83 -0.22 -10.13
CA THR A 256 -4.46 -0.76 -10.15
C THR A 256 -4.09 -1.27 -8.76
N VAL A 257 -3.65 -2.52 -8.69
CA VAL A 257 -3.22 -3.18 -7.45
C VAL A 257 -1.81 -3.72 -7.63
N ASP A 258 -0.91 -3.32 -6.75
CA ASP A 258 0.44 -3.86 -6.63
C ASP A 258 0.47 -4.83 -5.45
N LEU A 259 0.57 -6.13 -5.72
CA LEU A 259 0.37 -7.17 -4.74
C LEU A 259 1.32 -8.36 -4.91
N ALA A 260 1.43 -9.16 -3.84
CA ALA A 260 1.98 -10.51 -3.89
C ALA A 260 1.02 -11.47 -3.20
N PHE A 261 0.67 -12.58 -3.85
CA PHE A 261 0.15 -13.76 -3.14
C PHE A 261 1.31 -14.41 -2.38
N THR A 262 1.17 -14.53 -1.05
CA THR A 262 2.24 -15.06 -0.18
C THR A 262 1.88 -16.39 0.48
N ARG A 263 0.61 -16.77 0.48
CA ARG A 263 0.17 -18.10 0.93
C ARG A 263 -1.12 -18.52 0.24
N LEU A 264 -1.23 -19.83 0.00
CA LEU A 264 -2.43 -20.48 -0.50
C LEU A 264 -2.89 -21.51 0.55
N PRO A 265 -4.20 -21.77 0.66
CA PRO A 265 -4.70 -22.83 1.50
C PRO A 265 -4.21 -24.20 1.01
N ALA A 266 -4.14 -25.19 1.89
CA ALA A 266 -3.88 -26.58 1.55
C ALA A 266 -5.02 -27.16 0.68
N THR A 267 -4.83 -28.33 0.07
CA THR A 267 -5.80 -29.10 -0.77
C THR A 267 -6.37 -28.37 -2.01
N LYS A 268 -6.97 -27.19 -1.85
CA LYS A 268 -7.54 -26.33 -2.89
C LYS A 268 -6.81 -24.98 -2.89
N PRO A 269 -5.56 -24.90 -3.40
CA PRO A 269 -4.64 -23.78 -3.23
C PRO A 269 -5.01 -22.57 -4.09
N HIS A 270 -6.19 -22.00 -3.84
CA HIS A 270 -6.85 -21.04 -4.70
C HIS A 270 -7.15 -19.75 -3.94
N VAL A 271 -6.68 -18.60 -4.43
CA VAL A 271 -6.93 -17.28 -3.82
C VAL A 271 -7.18 -16.24 -4.91
N VAL A 272 -8.15 -15.37 -4.67
CA VAL A 272 -8.43 -14.20 -5.50
C VAL A 272 -7.86 -12.95 -4.83
N GLY A 273 -7.18 -12.11 -5.61
CA GLY A 273 -6.46 -10.92 -5.12
C GLY A 273 -7.07 -9.57 -5.53
N ALA A 274 -7.75 -9.51 -6.67
CA ALA A 274 -8.40 -8.30 -7.19
C ALA A 274 -9.61 -8.66 -8.06
N GLN A 275 -10.66 -7.85 -8.03
CA GLN A 275 -11.96 -8.18 -8.64
C GLN A 275 -12.69 -6.95 -9.19
N ILE A 276 -13.54 -7.20 -10.18
CA ILE A 276 -14.73 -6.40 -10.47
C ILE A 276 -15.95 -7.25 -10.12
N HIS A 277 -16.87 -6.68 -9.35
CA HIS A 277 -18.15 -7.30 -9.01
C HIS A 277 -19.29 -6.38 -9.45
N ASP A 278 -20.41 -6.93 -9.91
CA ASP A 278 -21.62 -6.16 -10.23
C ASP A 278 -22.70 -6.33 -9.15
N GLY A 279 -23.94 -5.92 -9.43
CA GLY A 279 -25.05 -6.06 -8.48
C GLY A 279 -25.47 -7.51 -8.20
N SER A 280 -24.95 -8.48 -8.95
CA SER A 280 -25.30 -9.89 -8.84
C SER A 280 -24.10 -10.75 -8.46
N ASP A 281 -23.03 -10.71 -9.24
CA ASP A 281 -21.89 -11.64 -9.08
C ASP A 281 -20.56 -11.04 -9.56
N ASP A 282 -19.48 -11.82 -9.45
CA ASP A 282 -18.21 -11.40 -10.01
C ASP A 282 -18.25 -11.30 -11.55
N VAL A 283 -17.73 -10.18 -12.05
CA VAL A 283 -17.59 -9.95 -13.49
C VAL A 283 -16.31 -10.62 -13.98
N THR A 284 -15.20 -10.32 -13.30
CA THR A 284 -13.88 -10.88 -13.58
C THR A 284 -12.95 -10.65 -12.39
N VAL A 285 -12.03 -11.60 -12.16
CA VAL A 285 -11.09 -11.55 -11.05
C VAL A 285 -9.69 -11.99 -11.48
N PHE A 286 -8.66 -11.52 -10.78
CA PHE A 286 -7.33 -12.13 -10.79
C PHE A 286 -7.26 -13.25 -9.75
N ARG A 287 -7.09 -14.49 -10.23
CA ARG A 287 -7.18 -15.71 -9.44
C ARG A 287 -5.91 -16.54 -9.57
N LEU A 288 -5.28 -16.86 -8.45
CA LEU A 288 -4.14 -17.78 -8.39
C LEU A 288 -4.63 -19.17 -7.98
N GLU A 289 -4.25 -20.20 -8.74
CA GLU A 289 -4.45 -21.61 -8.44
C GLU A 289 -3.12 -22.37 -8.50
N GLY A 290 -2.56 -22.71 -7.34
CA GLY A 290 -1.19 -23.23 -7.28
C GLY A 290 -0.20 -22.21 -7.82
N THR A 291 0.40 -22.49 -8.98
CA THR A 291 1.32 -21.58 -9.70
C THR A 291 0.67 -20.87 -10.89
N ASN A 292 -0.58 -21.20 -11.22
CA ASN A 292 -1.27 -20.65 -12.38
C ASN A 292 -2.07 -19.41 -11.99
N LEU A 293 -1.68 -18.26 -12.51
CA LEU A 293 -2.44 -17.01 -12.38
C LEU A 293 -3.36 -16.84 -13.59
N TYR A 294 -4.64 -16.61 -13.33
CA TYR A 294 -5.68 -16.42 -14.33
C TYR A 294 -6.39 -15.08 -14.19
N VAL A 295 -6.97 -14.62 -15.31
CA VAL A 295 -8.10 -13.68 -15.33
C VAL A 295 -9.37 -14.47 -15.67
N THR A 296 -10.42 -14.35 -14.85
CA THR A 296 -11.69 -15.06 -15.05
C THR A 296 -12.64 -14.30 -15.99
N ASN A 297 -13.73 -14.95 -16.41
CA ASN A 297 -14.88 -14.30 -17.05
C ASN A 297 -16.17 -14.90 -16.47
N GLY A 298 -16.75 -14.24 -15.46
CA GLY A 298 -17.76 -14.83 -14.58
C GLY A 298 -17.30 -16.21 -14.07
N ASP A 299 -18.20 -17.19 -14.17
CA ASP A 299 -17.96 -18.60 -13.77
C ASP A 299 -16.83 -19.31 -14.54
N THR A 300 -16.35 -18.75 -15.65
CA THR A 300 -15.23 -19.33 -16.40
C THR A 300 -13.91 -19.00 -15.69
N THR A 301 -13.54 -19.83 -14.72
CA THR A 301 -12.37 -19.63 -13.85
C THR A 301 -11.03 -19.66 -14.58
N HIS A 302 -10.95 -20.30 -15.76
CA HIS A 302 -9.74 -20.44 -16.57
C HIS A 302 -9.81 -19.70 -17.91
N HIS A 303 -10.56 -18.60 -17.97
CA HIS A 303 -10.73 -17.81 -19.21
C HIS A 303 -9.41 -17.39 -19.85
N LYS A 304 -8.50 -16.78 -19.07
CA LYS A 304 -7.17 -16.37 -19.55
C LYS A 304 -6.09 -16.75 -18.56
N LEU A 305 -5.23 -17.71 -18.93
CA LEU A 305 -3.96 -17.95 -18.25
C LEU A 305 -3.02 -16.76 -18.49
N VAL A 306 -2.58 -16.13 -17.41
CA VAL A 306 -1.62 -15.02 -17.40
C VAL A 306 -0.20 -15.56 -17.31
N THR A 307 0.04 -16.47 -16.36
CA THR A 307 1.30 -17.20 -16.20
C THR A 307 1.05 -18.52 -15.48
N SER A 308 1.77 -19.57 -15.83
CA SER A 308 1.73 -20.88 -15.16
C SER A 308 2.80 -21.07 -14.09
N GLY A 309 3.72 -20.10 -13.96
CA GLY A 309 4.90 -20.19 -13.12
C GLY A 309 4.96 -19.13 -12.02
N TYR A 310 3.82 -18.64 -11.53
CA TYR A 310 3.82 -17.68 -10.43
C TYR A 310 4.45 -18.29 -9.18
N GLN A 311 5.46 -17.62 -8.63
CA GLN A 311 6.11 -18.00 -7.38
C GLN A 311 5.52 -17.17 -6.22
N LEU A 312 5.10 -17.81 -5.13
CA LEU A 312 4.60 -17.11 -3.95
C LEU A 312 5.62 -16.07 -3.45
N GLY A 313 5.13 -14.89 -3.07
CA GLY A 313 5.95 -13.74 -2.71
C GLY A 313 6.40 -12.86 -3.88
N THR A 314 6.20 -13.28 -5.14
CA THR A 314 6.52 -12.45 -6.30
C THR A 314 5.57 -11.25 -6.35
N ARG A 315 6.13 -10.04 -6.24
CA ARG A 315 5.38 -8.79 -6.40
C ARG A 315 5.01 -8.59 -7.86
N ILE A 316 3.73 -8.34 -8.12
CA ILE A 316 3.14 -8.16 -9.44
C ILE A 316 2.18 -6.96 -9.40
N GLN A 317 2.03 -6.29 -10.55
CA GLN A 317 0.98 -5.30 -10.73
C GLN A 317 -0.14 -5.89 -11.59
N VAL A 318 -1.36 -5.83 -11.08
CA VAL A 318 -2.57 -6.15 -11.83
C VAL A 318 -3.41 -4.89 -12.01
N LYS A 319 -4.05 -4.75 -13.16
CA LYS A 319 -4.87 -3.57 -13.46
C LYS A 319 -6.11 -3.96 -14.26
N PHE A 320 -7.25 -3.39 -13.89
CA PHE A 320 -8.45 -3.37 -14.71
C PHE A 320 -8.71 -1.96 -15.22
N VAL A 321 -9.05 -1.83 -16.50
CA VAL A 321 -9.57 -0.59 -17.10
C VAL A 321 -10.90 -0.91 -17.74
N VAL A 322 -11.96 -0.27 -17.26
CA VAL A 322 -13.33 -0.46 -17.71
C VAL A 322 -13.83 0.79 -18.41
N GLY A 323 -14.47 0.65 -19.56
CA GLY A 323 -15.11 1.75 -20.29
C GLY A 323 -15.61 1.29 -21.66
N GLY A 324 -16.61 1.96 -22.22
CA GLY A 324 -17.17 1.62 -23.54
C GLY A 324 -17.76 0.21 -23.62
N GLY A 325 -18.26 -0.34 -22.51
CA GLY A 325 -18.79 -1.71 -22.43
C GLY A 325 -17.70 -2.80 -22.48
N GLN A 326 -16.46 -2.44 -22.15
CA GLN A 326 -15.33 -3.36 -22.15
C GLN A 326 -14.58 -3.34 -20.83
N VAL A 327 -14.05 -4.51 -20.45
CA VAL A 327 -13.07 -4.66 -19.36
C VAL A 327 -11.74 -5.11 -19.96
N ARG A 328 -10.70 -4.31 -19.76
CA ARG A 328 -9.32 -4.64 -20.15
C ARG A 328 -8.51 -5.00 -18.91
N ALA A 329 -7.98 -6.22 -18.86
CA ALA A 329 -7.17 -6.70 -17.74
C ALA A 329 -5.68 -6.72 -18.12
N TYR A 330 -4.82 -6.15 -17.29
CA TYR A 330 -3.37 -6.04 -17.52
C TYR A 330 -2.60 -6.71 -16.38
N TYR A 331 -1.46 -7.30 -16.73
CA TYR A 331 -0.49 -7.87 -15.82
C TYR A 331 0.88 -7.25 -16.13
N ASN A 332 1.50 -6.60 -15.14
CA ASN A 332 2.76 -5.87 -15.27
C ASN A 332 2.79 -4.94 -16.50
N GLY A 333 1.72 -4.18 -16.69
CA GLY A 333 1.56 -3.26 -17.83
C GLY A 333 1.13 -3.91 -19.16
N VAL A 334 1.19 -5.24 -19.28
CA VAL A 334 0.85 -5.96 -20.51
C VAL A 334 -0.62 -6.38 -20.51
N LEU A 335 -1.37 -6.00 -21.55
CA LEU A 335 -2.77 -6.41 -21.75
C LEU A 335 -2.86 -7.93 -21.88
N GLN A 336 -3.70 -8.56 -21.05
CA GLN A 336 -3.90 -10.01 -21.03
C GLN A 336 -5.17 -10.43 -21.77
N THR A 337 -6.27 -9.72 -21.55
CA THR A 337 -7.56 -10.00 -22.20
C THR A 337 -8.43 -8.75 -22.23
N THR A 338 -9.36 -8.72 -23.19
CA THR A 338 -10.46 -7.77 -23.24
C THR A 338 -11.78 -8.55 -23.18
N LEU A 339 -12.66 -8.18 -22.27
CA LEU A 339 -14.00 -8.76 -22.13
C LEU A 339 -15.03 -7.73 -22.61
N SER A 340 -15.83 -8.08 -23.62
CA SER A 340 -16.95 -7.25 -24.07
C SER A 340 -18.19 -7.58 -23.26
N ARG A 341 -18.48 -6.78 -22.22
CA ARG A 341 -19.60 -7.00 -21.32
C ARG A 341 -20.15 -5.66 -20.82
N SER A 342 -21.45 -5.48 -21.01
CA SER A 342 -22.19 -4.36 -20.43
C SER A 342 -22.79 -4.77 -19.09
N PHE A 343 -22.48 -4.00 -18.06
CA PHE A 343 -22.96 -4.17 -16.69
C PHE A 343 -22.94 -2.81 -15.98
N SER A 344 -23.72 -2.72 -14.90
CA SER A 344 -23.89 -1.54 -14.06
C SER A 344 -23.95 -1.92 -12.58
N GLY A 345 -23.86 -0.92 -11.70
CA GLY A 345 -23.80 -1.17 -10.26
C GLY A 345 -22.49 -1.85 -9.84
N ALA A 346 -21.45 -1.69 -10.65
CA ALA A 346 -20.18 -2.34 -10.42
C ALA A 346 -19.32 -1.60 -9.40
N TYR A 347 -18.42 -2.37 -8.79
CA TYR A 347 -17.44 -1.89 -7.85
C TYR A 347 -16.20 -2.80 -7.85
N PHE A 348 -15.08 -2.21 -7.45
CA PHE A 348 -13.80 -2.89 -7.31
C PHE A 348 -13.65 -3.56 -5.94
N LYS A 349 -12.83 -4.62 -5.90
CA LYS A 349 -12.42 -5.30 -4.66
C LYS A 349 -10.95 -5.69 -4.74
N ALA A 350 -10.25 -5.67 -3.61
CA ALA A 350 -8.85 -6.08 -3.51
C ALA A 350 -8.54 -6.62 -2.11
N GLY A 351 -7.75 -7.69 -2.01
CA GLY A 351 -7.38 -8.29 -0.73
C GLY A 351 -7.04 -9.78 -0.87
N ALA A 352 -7.55 -10.59 0.06
CA ALA A 352 -7.44 -12.04 0.02
C ALA A 352 -8.84 -12.67 0.12
N TYR A 353 -9.37 -13.12 -1.01
CA TYR A 353 -10.59 -13.94 -1.06
C TYR A 353 -10.22 -15.40 -1.29
N THR A 354 -10.11 -16.16 -0.20
CA THR A 354 -9.64 -17.56 -0.19
C THR A 354 -10.70 -18.48 -0.75
N GLN A 355 -10.42 -19.12 -1.88
CA GLN A 355 -11.36 -19.96 -2.62
C GLN A 355 -11.38 -21.40 -2.09
N ALA A 356 -11.34 -21.53 -0.77
CA ALA A 356 -11.36 -22.79 -0.06
C ALA A 356 -12.03 -22.62 1.30
N ASN A 357 -12.68 -23.68 1.78
CA ASN A 357 -13.29 -23.74 3.09
C ASN A 357 -13.08 -25.14 3.71
N CYS A 358 -13.60 -25.37 4.90
CA CYS A 358 -13.46 -26.66 5.59
C CYS A 358 -14.06 -27.88 4.87
N THR A 359 -14.92 -27.70 3.86
CA THR A 359 -15.48 -28.83 3.10
C THR A 359 -14.60 -29.29 1.95
N ASN A 360 -13.71 -28.41 1.46
CA ASN A 360 -12.82 -28.69 0.33
C ASN A 360 -11.34 -28.38 0.58
N SER A 361 -10.98 -28.08 1.83
CA SER A 361 -9.59 -27.91 2.26
C SER A 361 -9.38 -28.37 3.70
N SER A 362 -8.27 -29.08 3.91
CA SER A 362 -7.89 -29.66 5.20
C SER A 362 -6.43 -29.30 5.53
N PRO A 363 -6.10 -29.07 6.82
CA PRO A 363 -7.00 -29.09 7.98
C PRO A 363 -7.98 -27.90 8.00
N CYS A 364 -9.15 -28.10 8.61
CA CYS A 364 -10.10 -27.02 8.92
C CYS A 364 -9.54 -26.21 10.11
N SER A 365 -8.69 -25.24 9.82
CA SER A 365 -7.93 -24.49 10.84
C SER A 365 -7.65 -23.06 10.37
N SER A 366 -7.47 -22.15 11.33
CA SER A 366 -7.00 -20.78 11.08
C SER A 366 -5.59 -20.73 10.48
N ASP A 367 -4.81 -21.82 10.61
CA ASP A 367 -3.46 -21.95 10.05
C ASP A 367 -3.45 -22.41 8.58
N ASN A 368 -4.60 -22.79 8.06
CA ASN A 368 -4.81 -23.09 6.65
C ASN A 368 -5.53 -21.91 6.00
N TYR A 369 -4.81 -21.10 5.22
CA TYR A 369 -5.29 -19.79 4.78
C TYR A 369 -4.71 -19.34 3.44
N GLY A 370 -5.47 -18.50 2.74
CA GLY A 370 -4.96 -17.64 1.69
C GLY A 370 -4.45 -16.32 2.24
N GLN A 371 -3.39 -15.79 1.64
CA GLN A 371 -2.82 -14.50 2.03
C GLN A 371 -2.28 -13.74 0.82
N THR A 372 -2.55 -12.43 0.83
CA THR A 372 -1.92 -11.45 -0.05
C THR A 372 -1.25 -10.35 0.77
N LEU A 373 -0.20 -9.76 0.21
CA LEU A 373 0.35 -8.47 0.62
C LEU A 373 0.04 -7.46 -0.48
N ILE A 374 -0.54 -6.31 -0.14
CA ILE A 374 -0.79 -5.22 -1.08
C ILE A 374 0.14 -4.05 -0.73
N TYR A 375 0.98 -3.67 -1.68
CA TYR A 375 1.98 -2.60 -1.58
C TYR A 375 1.49 -1.27 -2.14
N GLY A 376 0.48 -1.32 -3.00
CA GLY A 376 -0.11 -0.14 -3.62
C GLY A 376 -1.51 -0.44 -4.14
N LEU A 377 -2.42 0.51 -3.98
CA LEU A 377 -3.81 0.40 -4.36
C LEU A 377 -4.28 1.77 -4.85
N SER A 378 -4.78 1.84 -6.08
CA SER A 378 -5.32 3.08 -6.64
C SER A 378 -6.56 2.81 -7.48
N VAL A 379 -7.51 3.73 -7.39
CA VAL A 379 -8.75 3.73 -8.16
C VAL A 379 -8.95 5.11 -8.76
N THR A 380 -9.36 5.16 -10.03
CA THR A 380 -9.72 6.41 -10.70
C THR A 380 -10.99 6.23 -11.52
N HIS A 381 -11.86 7.25 -11.52
CA HIS A 381 -13.01 7.35 -12.42
C HIS A 381 -12.94 8.68 -13.19
N SER A 382 -13.25 8.66 -14.48
CA SER A 382 -13.26 9.85 -15.35
C SER A 382 -14.39 9.83 -16.36
#